data_AF-A0A2A5XZF0-F1
#
_entry.id   AF-A0A2A5XZF0-F1
#
_cell.length_a   1.000
_cell.length_b   1.000
_cell.length_c   1.000
_cell.angle_alpha   90.00
_cell.angle_beta   90.00
_cell.angle_gamma   90.00
#
_symmetry.space_group_name_H-M   'P 1'
#
loop_
_entity.id
_entity.type
_entity.pdbx_description
1 polymer ?
#
loop_
_entity_poly.entity_id
_entity_poly.type
_entity_poly.pdbx_seq_one_letter_code
_entity_poly.pdbx_strand_id
1 'polypeptide(L)'
;MDCKTLRHSGLDFIGKDYEEILAYYGLDKFSIKISRSRKSILENQMSYRDQKNKPSQLKNVHFSEIILNKSNNYPLVFHCSWRFNLKIDKITDNPYECIEQKNKKDLFSLDYKGNFSLSSSFNFENSKDLKRQTLHSLFGVCMKKK
;
A
#
# COMPACT_ATOMS: atom_id res chain seq x y z
N MET A 1 4.46 -3.35 11.08
CA MET A 1 5.62 -2.50 10.73
C MET A 1 5.20 -1.08 10.98
N ASP A 2 6.09 -0.25 11.52
CA ASP A 2 5.76 1.13 11.83
C ASP A 2 6.22 2.02 10.68
N CYS A 3 5.33 2.89 10.22
CA CYS A 3 5.52 3.73 9.05
C CYS A 3 5.47 5.20 9.42
N LYS A 4 6.29 5.99 8.74
CA LYS A 4 6.33 7.45 8.86
C LYS A 4 6.29 8.09 7.48
N THR A 5 5.39 9.04 7.28
CA THR A 5 5.37 9.90 6.09
C THR A 5 6.53 10.90 6.16
N LEU A 6 7.26 11.06 5.06
CA LEU A 6 8.43 11.93 4.98
C LEU A 6 8.25 13.10 4.01
N ARG A 7 7.41 12.90 2.99
CA ARG A 7 7.12 13.91 1.97
C ARG A 7 5.76 13.67 1.36
N HIS A 8 5.19 14.70 0.77
CA HIS A 8 3.94 14.63 0.02
C HIS A 8 4.07 15.33 -1.34
N SER A 9 3.08 15.10 -2.19
CA SER A 9 2.87 15.82 -3.44
C SER A 9 1.37 16.07 -3.60
N GLY A 10 0.99 17.27 -4.04
CA GLY A 10 -0.42 17.61 -4.32
C GLY A 10 -1.22 18.14 -3.13
N LEU A 11 -0.69 18.04 -1.89
CA LEU A 11 -1.34 18.64 -0.71
C LEU A 11 -1.16 20.16 -0.64
N ASP A 12 -0.13 20.73 -1.27
CA ASP A 12 0.15 22.17 -1.29
C ASP A 12 -1.00 22.99 -1.90
N PHE A 13 -1.73 22.39 -2.85
CA PHE A 13 -2.88 23.02 -3.52
C PHE A 13 -4.11 23.16 -2.62
N ILE A 14 -4.12 22.55 -1.43
CA ILE A 14 -5.25 22.53 -0.51
C ILE A 14 -5.19 23.74 0.46
N GLY A 15 -4.10 24.50 0.44
CA GLY A 15 -4.00 25.79 1.14
C GLY A 15 -4.02 25.72 2.66
N LYS A 16 -3.79 24.53 3.24
CA LYS A 16 -3.68 24.29 4.68
C LYS A 16 -2.42 23.49 4.97
N ASP A 17 -1.87 23.71 6.15
CA ASP A 17 -0.66 23.06 6.64
C ASP A 17 -0.77 21.55 6.44
N TYR A 18 0.13 20.97 5.65
CA TYR A 18 0.07 19.56 5.29
C TYR A 18 0.11 18.67 6.55
N GLU A 19 0.75 19.17 7.62
CA GLU A 19 0.84 18.51 8.91
C GLU A 19 -0.55 18.30 9.52
N GLU A 20 -1.44 19.29 9.42
CA GLU A 20 -2.83 19.17 9.89
C GLU A 20 -3.60 18.11 9.09
N ILE A 21 -3.40 18.05 7.76
CA ILE A 21 -4.05 17.05 6.90
C ILE A 21 -3.56 15.64 7.26
N LEU A 22 -2.26 15.46 7.42
CA LEU A 22 -1.67 14.17 7.82
C LEU A 22 -2.14 13.74 9.21
N ALA A 23 -2.22 14.68 10.15
CA ALA A 23 -2.74 14.43 11.49
C ALA A 23 -4.22 14.02 11.45
N TYR A 24 -5.05 14.74 10.68
CA TYR A 24 -6.47 14.42 10.49
C TYR A 24 -6.69 12.99 9.97
N TYR A 25 -5.90 12.57 8.97
CA TYR A 25 -5.99 11.22 8.46
C TYR A 25 -5.31 10.16 9.33
N GLY A 26 -4.51 10.55 10.31
CA GLY A 26 -3.67 9.62 11.05
C GLY A 26 -2.64 8.92 10.16
N LEU A 27 -2.10 9.65 9.18
CA LEU A 27 -1.12 9.15 8.19
C LEU A 27 0.28 9.76 8.37
N ASP A 28 0.50 10.64 9.35
CA ASP A 28 1.86 11.06 9.74
C ASP A 28 2.68 9.85 10.24
N LYS A 29 2.14 9.15 11.24
CA LYS A 29 2.66 7.89 11.79
C LYS A 29 1.54 6.86 11.86
N PHE A 30 1.76 5.71 11.24
CA PHE A 30 0.79 4.62 11.19
C PHE A 30 1.52 3.29 11.23
N SER A 31 0.80 2.19 11.44
CA SER A 31 1.39 0.86 11.32
C SER A 31 0.73 0.09 10.20
N ILE A 32 1.47 -0.82 9.57
CA ILE A 32 0.93 -1.75 8.58
C ILE A 32 1.04 -3.19 9.05
N LYS A 33 -0.01 -3.96 8.75
CA LYS A 33 -0.05 -5.42 8.87
C LYS A 33 -0.14 -6.01 7.47
N ILE A 34 0.75 -6.94 7.17
CA ILE A 34 0.74 -7.70 5.90
C ILE A 34 0.22 -9.09 6.24
N SER A 35 -0.82 -9.57 5.54
CA SER A 35 -1.45 -10.86 5.85
C SER A 35 -0.53 -12.06 5.58
N ARG A 36 0.40 -11.95 4.63
CA ARG A 36 1.34 -13.00 4.25
C ARG A 36 2.73 -12.42 4.00
N SER A 37 3.77 -13.12 4.46
CA SER A 37 5.16 -12.68 4.23
C SER A 37 5.62 -13.03 2.80
N ARG A 38 6.52 -12.22 2.23
CA ARG A 38 7.18 -12.51 0.94
C ARG A 38 7.78 -13.93 0.90
N LYS A 39 8.42 -14.35 2.00
CA LYS A 39 9.02 -15.68 2.16
C LYS A 39 7.96 -16.79 2.07
N SER A 40 6.85 -16.66 2.80
CA SER A 40 5.76 -17.64 2.76
C SER A 40 5.13 -17.75 1.37
N ILE A 41 5.01 -16.64 0.65
CA ILE A 41 4.50 -16.65 -0.73
C ILE A 41 5.48 -17.40 -1.63
N LEU A 42 6.78 -17.12 -1.52
CA LEU A 42 7.83 -17.78 -2.30
C LEU A 42 7.86 -19.30 -2.05
N GLU A 43 7.84 -19.72 -0.79
CA GLU A 43 7.82 -21.13 -0.40
C GLU A 43 6.60 -21.86 -0.98
N ASN A 44 5.41 -21.24 -0.90
CA ASN A 44 4.21 -21.79 -1.52
C ASN A 44 4.35 -21.87 -3.05
N GLN A 45 4.97 -20.87 -3.71
CA GLN A 45 5.19 -20.92 -5.16
C GLN A 45 6.15 -22.04 -5.57
N MET A 46 7.23 -22.25 -4.83
CA MET A 46 8.18 -23.32 -5.12
C MET A 46 7.53 -24.70 -4.95
N SER A 47 6.78 -24.92 -3.86
CA SER A 47 6.11 -26.20 -3.63
C SER A 47 5.06 -26.54 -4.71
N TYR A 48 4.32 -25.55 -5.21
CA TYR A 48 3.39 -25.76 -6.32
C TYR A 48 4.09 -26.08 -7.65
N ARG A 49 5.26 -25.51 -7.90
CA ARG A 49 6.06 -25.78 -9.10
C ARG A 49 6.57 -27.22 -9.12
N ASP A 50 7.08 -27.69 -7.99
CA ASP A 50 7.63 -29.04 -7.86
C ASP A 50 6.53 -30.12 -7.97
N GLN A 51 5.29 -29.77 -7.64
CA GLN A 51 4.13 -30.68 -7.71
C GLN A 51 3.47 -30.76 -9.10
N LYS A 52 3.75 -29.83 -10.03
CA LYS A 52 3.12 -29.82 -11.37
C LYS A 52 4.10 -29.38 -12.46
N ASN A 53 4.42 -30.29 -13.38
CA ASN A 53 5.03 -30.03 -14.69
C ASN A 53 4.13 -29.17 -15.64
N LYS A 54 3.28 -28.29 -15.12
CA LYS A 54 2.36 -27.45 -15.91
C LYS A 54 2.44 -25.99 -15.45
N PRO A 55 3.20 -25.13 -16.16
CA PRO A 55 3.37 -23.71 -15.85
C PRO A 55 2.07 -22.88 -15.81
N SER A 56 1.00 -23.39 -16.42
CA SER A 56 -0.27 -22.66 -16.64
C SER A 56 -1.23 -22.63 -15.44
N GLN A 57 -0.87 -23.23 -14.29
CA GLN A 57 -1.74 -23.33 -13.11
C GLN A 57 -1.30 -22.48 -11.91
N LEU A 58 -0.46 -21.46 -12.12
CA LEU A 58 -0.19 -20.42 -11.12
C LEU A 58 -1.44 -19.52 -10.94
N LYS A 59 -2.52 -20.08 -10.38
CA LYS A 59 -3.75 -19.34 -10.09
C LYS A 59 -3.57 -18.54 -8.80
N ASN A 60 -3.58 -17.21 -8.92
CA ASN A 60 -3.96 -16.25 -7.88
C ASN A 60 -3.22 -16.33 -6.52
N VAL A 61 -1.96 -16.77 -6.47
CA VAL A 61 -1.22 -16.89 -5.20
C VAL A 61 -0.57 -15.56 -4.76
N HIS A 62 -0.72 -14.52 -5.58
CA HIS A 62 0.02 -13.26 -5.45
C HIS A 62 -0.69 -12.20 -4.61
N PHE A 63 -1.85 -12.55 -4.05
CA PHE A 63 -2.61 -11.63 -3.23
C PHE A 63 -2.13 -11.61 -1.79
N SER A 64 -1.66 -10.44 -1.35
CA SER A 64 -1.47 -10.13 0.06
C SER A 64 -2.41 -9.00 0.42
N GLU A 65 -2.95 -9.03 1.63
CA GLU A 65 -3.69 -7.89 2.15
C GLU A 65 -2.72 -7.05 2.95
N ILE A 66 -2.73 -5.75 2.69
CA ILE A 66 -2.07 -4.76 3.54
C ILE A 66 -3.14 -3.96 4.24
N ILE A 67 -3.11 -4.00 5.57
CA ILE A 67 -3.98 -3.20 6.42
C ILE A 67 -3.14 -2.05 6.96
N LEU A 68 -3.51 -0.81 6.62
CA LEU A 68 -2.98 0.41 7.21
C LEU A 68 -3.78 0.72 8.47
N ASN A 69 -3.18 0.51 9.64
CA ASN A 69 -3.73 0.89 10.93
C ASN A 69 -3.31 2.34 11.22
N LYS A 70 -4.23 3.26 10.96
CA LYS A 70 -4.06 4.69 11.20
C LYS A 70 -4.19 5.02 12.68
N SER A 71 -3.59 6.11 13.12
CA SER A 71 -3.70 6.58 14.51
C SER A 71 -5.10 7.07 14.88
N ASN A 72 -5.94 7.42 13.89
CA ASN A 72 -7.34 7.80 14.11
C ASN A 72 -8.30 6.60 14.21
N ASN A 73 -7.79 5.36 14.32
CA ASN A 73 -8.55 4.11 14.44
C ASN A 73 -9.44 3.73 13.23
N TYR A 74 -9.29 4.38 12.08
CA TYR A 74 -9.98 3.99 10.84
C TYR A 74 -9.02 3.30 9.87
N PRO A 75 -8.94 1.95 9.87
CA PRO A 75 -7.99 1.24 9.01
C PRO A 75 -8.37 1.33 7.52
N LEU A 76 -7.36 1.25 6.65
CA LEU A 76 -7.56 1.01 5.21
C LEU A 76 -7.08 -0.37 4.84
N VAL A 77 -7.83 -1.05 3.98
CA VAL A 77 -7.52 -2.40 3.52
C VAL A 77 -7.23 -2.37 2.02
N PHE A 78 -6.01 -2.77 1.67
CA PHE A 78 -5.55 -2.85 0.29
C PHE A 78 -5.31 -4.30 -0.11
N HIS A 79 -5.71 -4.61 -1.35
CA HIS A 79 -5.44 -5.88 -2.01
C HIS A 79 -4.23 -5.70 -2.89
N CYS A 80 -3.13 -6.32 -2.47
CA CYS A 80 -1.86 -6.23 -3.15
C CYS A 80 -1.70 -7.36 -4.14
N SER A 81 -1.15 -7.04 -5.30
CA SER A 81 -0.59 -8.01 -6.22
C SER A 81 0.82 -7.56 -6.61
N TRP A 82 1.62 -8.49 -7.14
CA TRP A 82 2.87 -8.10 -7.77
C TRP A 82 2.59 -7.68 -9.22
N ARG A 83 3.11 -6.52 -9.63
CA ARG A 83 3.02 -6.06 -11.01
C ARG A 83 3.90 -6.95 -11.90
N PHE A 84 3.24 -7.70 -12.79
CA PHE A 84 3.79 -8.40 -13.94
C PHE A 84 4.83 -9.52 -13.71
N ASN A 85 4.59 -10.63 -14.41
CA ASN A 85 5.50 -11.73 -14.73
C ASN A 85 6.50 -12.12 -13.64
N LEU A 86 6.02 -12.95 -12.70
CA LEU A 86 6.78 -13.45 -11.58
C LEU A 86 7.73 -14.54 -12.00
N LYS A 87 8.86 -14.13 -12.57
CA LYS A 87 10.04 -14.96 -12.48
C LYS A 87 10.40 -15.06 -10.99
N ILE A 88 10.41 -16.28 -10.46
CA ILE A 88 10.54 -16.60 -9.02
C ILE A 88 11.79 -15.93 -8.40
N ASP A 89 12.84 -15.79 -9.19
CA ASP A 89 14.10 -15.10 -8.88
C ASP A 89 13.94 -13.60 -8.58
N LYS A 90 12.83 -12.96 -8.99
CA LYS A 90 12.59 -11.52 -8.81
C LYS A 90 11.55 -11.17 -7.75
N ILE A 91 10.99 -12.17 -7.08
CA ILE A 91 9.96 -12.00 -6.05
C ILE A 91 10.44 -11.13 -4.88
N THR A 92 11.71 -11.24 -4.51
CA THR A 92 12.30 -10.44 -3.44
C THR A 92 12.49 -8.98 -3.83
N ASP A 93 12.61 -8.70 -5.12
CA ASP A 93 12.99 -7.39 -5.64
C ASP A 93 11.76 -6.56 -6.04
N ASN A 94 10.63 -7.22 -6.29
CA ASN A 94 9.42 -6.57 -6.74
C ASN A 94 8.64 -5.87 -5.60
N PRO A 95 8.21 -4.62 -5.80
CA PRO A 95 7.29 -3.95 -4.89
C PRO A 95 5.94 -4.67 -4.77
N TYR A 96 5.33 -4.58 -3.59
CA TYR A 96 3.89 -4.80 -3.50
C TYR A 96 3.19 -3.59 -4.11
N GLU A 97 2.32 -3.83 -5.08
CA GLU A 97 1.41 -2.80 -5.58
C GLU A 97 -0.01 -3.17 -5.20
N CYS A 98 -0.67 -2.29 -4.48
CA CYS A 98 -1.93 -2.56 -3.80
C CYS A 98 -2.99 -1.55 -4.18
N ILE A 99 -4.18 -2.07 -4.40
CA ILE A 99 -5.36 -1.27 -4.74
C ILE A 99 -6.35 -1.41 -3.60
N GLU A 100 -6.95 -0.30 -3.16
CA GLU A 100 -7.97 -0.34 -2.13
C GLU A 100 -9.17 -1.18 -2.59
N GLN A 101 -9.73 -1.98 -1.69
CA GLN A 101 -11.01 -2.65 -1.97
C GLN A 101 -12.14 -1.62 -1.84
N LYS A 102 -12.88 -1.36 -2.95
CA LYS A 102 -14.16 -0.62 -3.14
C LYS A 102 -14.06 0.31 -4.37
N ASN A 103 -15.08 1.14 -4.60
CA ASN A 103 -15.13 2.15 -5.69
C ASN A 103 -14.06 3.26 -5.58
N LYS A 104 -13.17 3.19 -4.58
CA LYS A 104 -12.06 4.13 -4.40
C LYS A 104 -10.84 3.61 -5.13
N LYS A 105 -10.12 4.53 -5.80
CA LYS A 105 -8.94 4.21 -6.62
C LYS A 105 -7.64 4.51 -5.87
N ASP A 106 -7.65 4.37 -4.54
CA ASP A 106 -6.45 4.61 -3.74
C ASP A 106 -5.43 3.50 -4.03
N LEU A 107 -4.17 3.91 -4.21
CA LEU A 107 -3.06 3.04 -4.57
C LEU A 107 -2.00 3.10 -3.47
N PHE A 108 -1.65 1.95 -2.93
CA PHE A 108 -0.57 1.81 -1.96
C PHE A 108 0.52 0.94 -2.56
N SER A 109 1.76 1.41 -2.58
CA SER A 109 2.91 0.60 -2.97
C SER A 109 3.90 0.50 -1.82
N LEU A 110 4.53 -0.67 -1.67
CA LEU A 110 5.52 -0.95 -0.64
C LEU A 110 6.66 -1.80 -1.21
N ASP A 111 7.86 -1.24 -1.25
CA ASP A 111 9.04 -1.94 -1.77
C ASP A 111 9.66 -2.90 -0.75
N TYR A 112 10.76 -3.56 -1.13
CA TYR A 112 11.48 -4.49 -0.25
C TYR A 112 12.19 -3.79 0.92
N LYS A 113 12.70 -2.57 0.67
CA LYS A 113 13.43 -1.76 1.64
C LYS A 113 12.50 -1.09 2.67
N GLY A 114 11.20 -1.17 2.45
CA GLY A 114 10.18 -0.58 3.30
C GLY A 114 9.78 0.83 2.87
N ASN A 115 10.24 1.33 1.71
CA ASN A 115 9.72 2.59 1.19
C ASN A 115 8.29 2.38 0.71
N PHE A 116 7.41 3.31 1.05
CA PHE A 116 6.03 3.30 0.60
C PHE A 116 5.65 4.54 -0.21
N SER A 117 4.65 4.37 -1.05
CA SER A 117 3.89 5.46 -1.66
C SER A 117 2.40 5.19 -1.53
N LEU A 118 1.64 6.17 -1.03
CA LEU A 118 0.18 6.13 -0.98
C LEU A 118 -0.37 7.25 -1.85
N SER A 119 -1.06 6.91 -2.93
CA SER A 119 -1.80 7.86 -3.76
C SER A 119 -3.28 7.74 -3.47
N SER A 120 -3.92 8.84 -3.10
CA SER A 120 -5.33 8.87 -2.76
C SER A 120 -5.95 10.23 -3.09
N SER A 121 -7.27 10.33 -2.93
CA SER A 121 -8.00 11.58 -3.10
C SER A 121 -8.35 12.19 -1.74
N PHE A 122 -8.13 13.49 -1.63
CA PHE A 122 -8.61 14.33 -0.53
C PHE A 122 -9.99 14.87 -0.87
N ASN A 123 -10.93 14.75 0.05
CA ASN A 123 -12.23 15.41 -0.05
C ASN A 123 -12.42 16.26 1.21
N PHE A 124 -12.43 17.58 1.04
CA PHE A 124 -12.69 18.50 2.14
C PHE A 124 -14.20 18.66 2.29
N GLU A 125 -14.81 17.99 3.27
CA GLU A 125 -16.27 18.03 3.45
C GLU A 125 -16.81 19.43 3.83
N ASN A 126 -15.93 20.36 4.22
CA ASN A 126 -16.30 21.71 4.67
C ASN A 126 -16.16 22.82 3.60
N SER A 127 -15.79 22.54 2.34
CA SER A 127 -15.82 23.56 1.29
C SER A 127 -17.18 23.58 0.59
N LYS A 128 -17.93 24.67 0.75
CA LYS A 128 -19.22 24.91 0.07
C LYS A 128 -19.12 24.90 -1.46
N ASP A 129 -17.92 25.07 -2.00
CA ASP A 129 -17.64 25.03 -3.43
C ASP A 129 -17.13 23.65 -3.81
N LEU A 130 -17.91 22.97 -4.67
CA LEU A 130 -17.63 21.73 -5.42
C LEU A 130 -16.79 20.64 -4.72
N LYS A 131 -17.23 19.38 -4.85
CA LYS A 131 -16.47 18.14 -4.63
C LYS A 131 -15.13 18.12 -5.41
N ARG A 132 -14.15 18.93 -5.03
CA ARG A 132 -12.80 18.95 -5.60
C ARG A 132 -12.03 17.84 -4.91
N GLN A 133 -12.13 16.65 -5.48
CA GLN A 133 -11.21 15.56 -5.17
C GLN A 133 -9.81 16.02 -5.56
N THR A 134 -8.99 16.33 -4.56
CA THR A 134 -7.59 16.68 -4.80
C THR A 134 -6.75 15.42 -4.70
N LEU A 135 -6.15 15.01 -5.81
CA LEU A 135 -5.24 13.89 -5.82
C LEU A 135 -3.96 14.29 -5.10
N HIS A 136 -3.53 13.45 -4.17
CA HIS A 136 -2.28 13.62 -3.47
C HIS A 136 -1.52 12.30 -3.41
N SER A 137 -0.24 12.40 -3.10
CA SER A 137 0.61 11.24 -2.86
C SER A 137 1.48 11.48 -1.65
N LEU A 138 1.51 10.50 -0.75
CA LEU A 138 2.38 10.45 0.42
C LEU A 138 3.51 9.48 0.15
N PHE A 139 4.72 9.82 0.61
CA PHE A 139 5.86 8.94 0.51
C PHE A 139 6.57 8.88 1.85
N GLY A 140 7.07 7.70 2.18
CA GLY A 140 7.76 7.51 3.44
C GLY A 140 8.37 6.14 3.57
N VAL A 141 8.64 5.74 4.81
CA VAL A 141 9.34 4.49 5.13
C VAL A 141 8.60 3.73 6.22
N CYS A 142 8.60 2.41 6.10
CA CYS A 142 8.06 1.45 7.05
C CYS A 142 9.21 0.57 7.58
N MET A 143 9.42 0.59 8.88
CA MET A 143 10.42 -0.23 9.56
C MET A 143 9.77 -1.41 10.28
N LYS A 144 10.40 -2.58 10.23
CA LYS A 144 10.01 -3.70 11.09
C LYS A 144 10.34 -3.31 12.53
N LYS A 145 9.40 -3.56 13.45
CA LYS A 145 9.72 -3.55 14.88
C LYS A 145 10.81 -4.61 15.08
N LYS A 146 11.92 -4.20 15.70
CA LYS A 146 12.97 -5.12 16.15
C LYS A 146 12.40 -6.02 17.25
#